data_AF-A0A9P1FIC7-F1
#
_entry.id   AF-A0A9P1FIC7-F1
#
_cell.length_a   1.000
_cell.length_b   1.000
_cell.length_c   1.000
_cell.angle_alpha   90.00
_cell.angle_beta   90.00
_cell.angle_gamma   90.00
#
_symmetry.space_group_name_H-M   'P 1'
#
loop_
_entity.id
_entity.type
_entity.pdbx_description
1 polymer ?
#
loop_
_entity_poly.entity_id
_entity_poly.type
_entity_poly.pdbx_seq_one_letter_code
_entity_poly.pdbx_strand_id
1 'polypeptide(L)'
;MEVTIQTSVAIKVGDEKAISIPPTFLVEHDGRSFLKFRPTGYQIVHLVCGCDMPKNSSLANSMSLDQLLKKRNHEWLKPSCGQDVFQEADQKPGRKRKQITNPELITIDVNGQAVECLMQGQRPIKSDLAIPLVPEQLQAVLNYVAQDAKEALSIRRAYKKAKSAPTTKRSNGEDQEGDQADE
;
A
#
# COMPACT_ATOMS: atom_id res chain seq x y z
N MET A 1 -6.74 31.22 23.88
CA MET A 1 -6.84 29.83 24.37
C MET A 1 -7.40 29.04 23.20
N GLU A 2 -6.57 28.23 22.54
CA GLU A 2 -7.04 27.43 21.40
C GLU A 2 -7.52 26.07 21.90
N VAL A 3 -8.73 25.70 21.50
CA VAL A 3 -9.33 24.39 21.75
C VAL A 3 -9.39 23.66 20.42
N THR A 4 -8.81 22.46 20.35
CA THR A 4 -8.83 21.62 19.16
C THR A 4 -9.64 20.36 19.44
N ILE A 5 -10.61 20.05 18.58
CA ILE A 5 -11.41 18.82 18.65
C ILE A 5 -10.86 17.85 17.61
N GLN A 6 -10.53 16.63 18.03
CA GLN A 6 -10.03 15.57 17.15
C GLN A 6 -10.96 14.36 17.18
N THR A 7 -11.33 13.88 15.99
CA THR A 7 -12.08 12.64 15.82
C THR A 7 -11.10 11.48 15.70
N SER A 8 -11.30 10.43 16.49
CA SER A 8 -10.50 9.20 16.42
C SER A 8 -11.40 7.99 16.15
N VAL A 9 -10.87 7.03 15.40
CA VAL A 9 -11.55 5.76 15.12
C VAL A 9 -10.80 4.67 15.87
N ALA A 10 -11.53 3.85 16.62
CA ALA A 10 -10.99 2.66 17.25
C ALA A 10 -11.68 1.42 16.68
N ILE A 11 -10.89 0.40 16.33
CA ILE A 11 -11.38 -0.86 15.76
C ILE A 11 -11.11 -1.97 16.76
N LYS A 12 -12.16 -2.75 17.10
CA LYS A 12 -12.07 -3.94 17.95
C LYS A 12 -12.32 -5.18 17.09
N VAL A 13 -11.45 -6.17 17.20
CA VAL A 13 -11.60 -7.47 16.53
C VAL A 13 -11.77 -8.54 17.63
N GLY A 14 -12.92 -9.21 17.65
CA GLY A 14 -13.24 -10.20 18.68
C GLY A 14 -13.25 -9.62 20.11
N ASP A 15 -12.56 -10.31 21.01
CA ASP A 15 -12.42 -9.92 22.42
C ASP A 15 -11.13 -9.17 22.75
N GLU A 16 -10.35 -8.79 21.73
CA GLU A 16 -9.13 -8.03 21.93
C GLU A 16 -9.40 -6.56 22.31
N LYS A 17 -8.34 -5.86 22.73
CA LYS A 17 -8.42 -4.43 23.02
C LYS A 17 -8.65 -3.64 21.73
N ALA A 18 -9.54 -2.65 21.79
CA ALA A 18 -9.76 -1.75 20.66
C ALA A 18 -8.46 -1.00 20.31
N ILE A 19 -8.08 -1.04 19.03
CA ILE A 19 -6.89 -0.40 18.50
C ILE A 19 -7.28 0.96 17.91
N SER A 20 -6.69 2.03 18.42
CA SER A 20 -6.88 3.37 17.87
C SER A 20 -6.14 3.50 16.54
N ILE A 21 -6.86 3.92 15.50
CA ILE A 21 -6.36 4.11 14.14
C ILE A 21 -5.93 5.56 13.96
N PRO A 22 -4.65 5.82 13.58
CA PRO A 22 -4.21 7.17 13.29
C PRO A 22 -4.93 7.77 12.08
N PRO A 23 -5.21 9.08 12.06
CA PRO A 23 -5.86 9.74 10.92
C PRO A 23 -5.12 9.54 9.59
N THR A 24 -3.82 9.30 9.60
CA THR A 24 -3.02 9.02 8.39
C THR A 24 -3.39 7.71 7.70
N PHE A 25 -4.08 6.81 8.40
CA PHE A 25 -4.62 5.57 7.86
C PHE A 25 -6.08 5.73 7.41
N LEU A 26 -6.70 6.88 7.66
CA LEU A 26 -8.07 7.16 7.26
C LEU A 26 -8.09 8.02 6.00
N VAL A 27 -9.08 7.77 5.16
CA VAL A 27 -9.37 8.56 3.97
C VAL A 27 -10.86 8.79 3.91
N GLU A 28 -11.25 10.03 3.69
CA GLU A 28 -12.64 10.38 3.45
C GLU A 28 -12.88 10.47 1.95
N HIS A 29 -13.98 9.88 1.49
CA HIS A 29 -14.45 9.97 0.12
C HIS A 29 -15.99 9.88 0.10
N ASP A 30 -16.65 10.86 -0.53
CA ASP A 30 -18.11 10.95 -0.60
C ASP A 30 -18.83 10.81 0.76
N GLY A 31 -18.27 11.42 1.81
CA GLY A 31 -18.81 11.34 3.17
C GLY A 31 -18.66 9.98 3.85
N ARG A 32 -17.97 9.02 3.22
CA ARG A 32 -17.60 7.72 3.79
C ARG A 32 -16.13 7.71 4.19
N SER A 33 -15.84 7.06 5.31
CA SER A 33 -14.47 6.86 5.79
C SER A 33 -13.94 5.48 5.37
N PHE A 34 -12.70 5.46 4.90
CA PHE A 34 -11.99 4.28 4.42
C PHE A 34 -10.69 4.10 5.19
N LEU A 35 -10.39 2.85 5.57
CA LEU A 35 -9.14 2.43 6.16
C LEU A 35 -8.13 2.04 5.07
N LYS A 36 -7.01 2.77 5.01
CA LYS A 36 -5.82 2.39 4.25
C LYS A 36 -5.13 1.22 4.94
N PHE A 37 -5.24 0.04 4.34
CA PHE A 37 -4.57 -1.18 4.76
C PHE A 37 -3.09 -1.13 4.38
N ARG A 38 -2.25 -0.55 5.24
CA ARG A 38 -0.80 -0.54 5.03
C ARG A 38 -0.15 -1.80 5.64
N PRO A 39 0.47 -2.67 4.83
CA PRO A 39 1.02 -3.93 5.33
C PRO A 39 2.15 -3.79 6.36
N THR A 40 2.81 -2.63 6.43
CA THR A 40 3.89 -2.33 7.39
C THR A 40 3.41 -1.52 8.60
N GLY A 41 2.15 -1.10 8.63
CA GLY A 41 1.61 -0.29 9.72
C GLY A 41 1.32 -1.14 10.95
N TYR A 42 1.95 -0.83 12.08
CA TYR A 42 1.80 -1.61 13.31
C TYR A 42 0.33 -1.87 13.68
N GLN A 43 -0.54 -0.87 13.54
CA GLN A 43 -1.97 -0.99 13.86
C GLN A 43 -2.69 -1.99 12.94
N ILE A 44 -2.36 -2.01 11.65
CA ILE A 44 -2.95 -2.95 10.68
C ILE A 44 -2.49 -4.36 10.95
N VAL A 45 -1.19 -4.53 11.20
CA VAL A 45 -0.63 -5.85 11.49
C VAL A 45 -1.20 -6.36 12.82
N HIS A 46 -1.37 -5.50 13.83
CA HIS A 46 -1.98 -5.85 15.13
C HIS A 46 -3.46 -6.25 14.95
N LEU A 47 -4.23 -5.55 14.12
CA LEU A 47 -5.63 -5.93 13.83
C LEU A 47 -5.77 -7.32 13.20
N VAL A 48 -4.77 -7.78 12.44
CA VAL A 48 -4.80 -9.06 11.74
C VAL A 48 -4.27 -10.20 12.60
N CYS A 49 -3.20 -9.96 13.36
CA CYS A 49 -2.43 -11.01 14.02
C CYS A 49 -2.59 -11.04 15.55
N GLY A 50 -3.20 -10.01 16.14
CA GLY A 50 -3.31 -9.83 17.58
C GLY A 50 -2.03 -9.30 18.24
N CYS A 51 -2.00 -9.38 19.57
CA CYS A 51 -0.99 -8.73 20.42
C CYS A 51 0.43 -9.30 20.29
N ASP A 52 0.58 -10.59 19.99
CA ASP A 52 1.86 -11.30 20.04
C ASP A 52 2.57 -11.28 18.69
N MET A 53 3.26 -10.17 18.42
CA MET A 53 3.95 -9.98 17.16
C MET A 53 5.43 -9.60 17.26
N PRO A 54 6.28 -10.14 16.37
CA PRO A 54 7.69 -9.76 16.29
C PRO A 54 7.91 -8.26 16.05
N LYS A 55 9.07 -7.75 16.49
CA LYS A 55 9.52 -6.40 16.14
C LYS A 55 9.67 -6.27 14.62
N ASN A 56 9.18 -5.16 14.07
CA ASN A 56 9.19 -4.87 12.62
C ASN A 56 8.38 -5.86 11.78
N SER A 57 7.29 -6.39 12.34
CA SER A 57 6.32 -7.22 11.64
C SER A 57 5.72 -6.51 10.43
N SER A 58 5.52 -7.27 9.34
CA SER A 58 4.97 -6.75 8.09
C SER A 58 4.20 -7.84 7.35
N LEU A 59 3.02 -7.49 6.86
CA LEU A 59 2.18 -8.33 6.00
C LEU A 59 2.51 -8.16 4.51
N ALA A 60 3.59 -7.46 4.16
CA ALA A 60 3.95 -7.19 2.76
C ALA A 60 4.28 -8.47 1.96
N ASN A 61 4.60 -9.56 2.65
CA ASN A 61 4.86 -10.87 2.03
C ASN A 61 3.63 -11.80 2.07
N SER A 62 2.48 -11.34 2.56
CA SER A 62 1.23 -12.11 2.55
C SER A 62 0.79 -12.35 1.11
N MET A 63 0.59 -13.62 0.78
CA MET A 63 0.04 -14.07 -0.49
C MET A 63 -1.43 -13.66 -0.60
N SER A 64 -2.18 -13.73 0.49
CA SER A 64 -3.59 -13.30 0.50
C SER A 64 -3.73 -11.81 0.17
N LEU A 65 -2.89 -10.96 0.78
CA LEU A 65 -2.89 -9.53 0.49
C LEU A 65 -2.49 -9.23 -0.97
N ASP A 66 -1.47 -9.91 -1.49
CA ASP A 66 -1.07 -9.79 -2.90
C ASP A 66 -2.19 -10.24 -3.86
N GLN A 67 -2.91 -11.30 -3.53
CA GLN A 67 -4.08 -11.75 -4.28
C GLN A 67 -5.21 -10.72 -4.28
N LEU A 68 -5.50 -10.09 -3.13
CA LEU A 68 -6.50 -9.01 -3.05
C LEU A 68 -6.11 -7.82 -3.92
N LEU A 69 -4.85 -7.38 -3.86
CA LEU A 69 -4.35 -6.29 -4.68
C LEU A 69 -4.42 -6.64 -6.17
N LYS A 70 -4.09 -7.88 -6.56
CA LYS A 70 -4.22 -8.36 -7.93
C LYS A 70 -5.67 -8.41 -8.40
N LYS A 71 -6.61 -8.92 -7.59
CA LYS A 71 -8.05 -8.92 -7.89
C LYS A 71 -8.57 -7.51 -8.12
N ARG A 72 -8.29 -6.58 -7.21
CA ARG A 72 -8.64 -5.16 -7.34
C ARG A 72 -8.06 -4.55 -8.61
N ASN A 73 -6.78 -4.76 -8.86
CA ASN A 73 -6.10 -4.22 -10.04
C ASN A 73 -6.62 -4.83 -11.34
N HIS A 74 -7.04 -6.10 -11.32
CA HIS A 74 -7.66 -6.77 -12.46
C HIS A 74 -9.03 -6.15 -12.76
N GLU A 75 -9.88 -5.99 -11.73
CA GLU A 75 -11.19 -5.35 -11.87
C GLU A 75 -11.06 -3.90 -12.38
N TRP A 76 -10.08 -3.16 -11.88
CA TRP A 76 -9.77 -1.80 -12.36
C TRP A 76 -9.41 -1.74 -13.85
N LEU A 77 -8.69 -2.76 -14.32
CA LEU A 77 -8.21 -2.82 -15.70
C LEU A 77 -9.26 -3.39 -16.65
N LYS A 78 -10.35 -3.99 -16.15
CA LYS A 78 -11.45 -4.41 -17.01
C LYS A 78 -12.01 -3.17 -17.73
N PRO A 79 -12.21 -3.24 -19.05
CA PRO A 79 -12.95 -2.20 -19.74
C PRO A 79 -14.37 -2.21 -19.16
N SER A 80 -14.85 -1.04 -18.72
CA SER A 80 -16.26 -0.88 -18.38
C SER A 80 -17.08 -1.33 -19.58
N CYS A 81 -17.93 -2.33 -19.39
CA CYS A 81 -18.78 -2.88 -20.44
C CYS A 81 -19.82 -1.81 -20.79
N GLY A 82 -19.47 -0.87 -21.67
CA GLY A 82 -20.37 0.24 -21.97
C GLY A 82 -19.88 1.35 -22.90
N GLN A 83 -18.58 1.48 -23.20
CA GLN A 83 -18.13 2.46 -24.20
C GLN A 83 -17.01 1.89 -25.09
N ASP A 84 -17.24 2.06 -26.40
CA ASP A 84 -16.36 1.79 -27.54
C ASP A 84 -16.28 0.36 -28.07
N VAL A 85 -17.40 -0.09 -28.67
CA VAL A 85 -17.46 -1.20 -29.65
C VAL A 85 -17.20 -0.71 -31.09
N PHE A 86 -16.87 0.58 -31.31
CA PHE A 86 -16.51 1.09 -32.64
C PHE A 86 -15.19 1.86 -32.60
N GLN A 87 -14.08 1.14 -32.59
CA GLN A 87 -12.88 1.62 -33.27
C GLN A 87 -12.07 0.43 -33.79
N GLU A 88 -12.21 0.24 -35.09
CA GLU A 88 -11.52 -0.76 -35.91
C GLU A 88 -9.99 -0.58 -35.91
N ALA A 89 -9.34 -1.73 -36.07
CA ALA A 89 -8.09 -1.97 -36.79
C ALA A 89 -6.76 -1.37 -36.26
N ASP A 90 -5.88 -2.32 -35.91
CA ASP A 90 -4.44 -2.29 -36.18
C ASP A 90 -3.51 -1.33 -35.41
N GLN A 91 -3.60 -1.29 -34.07
CA GLN A 91 -2.47 -0.82 -33.26
C GLN A 91 -2.19 -1.74 -32.08
N LYS A 92 -0.95 -2.25 -32.02
CA LYS A 92 -0.37 -2.92 -30.83
C LYS A 92 -0.73 -2.11 -29.59
N PRO A 93 -1.36 -2.68 -28.55
CA PRO A 93 -1.86 -1.89 -27.43
C PRO A 93 -0.68 -1.45 -26.56
N GLY A 94 -0.12 -0.28 -26.86
CA GLY A 94 0.61 0.50 -25.88
C GLY A 94 -0.37 0.86 -24.78
N ARG A 95 -0.42 0.06 -23.71
CA ARG A 95 -1.28 0.29 -22.54
C ARG A 95 -0.95 1.68 -21.95
N LYS A 96 -1.66 2.71 -22.41
CA LYS A 96 -1.62 4.04 -21.79
C LYS A 96 -2.07 3.87 -20.34
N ARG A 97 -1.23 4.31 -19.41
CA ARG A 97 -1.53 4.23 -17.97
C ARG A 97 -2.76 5.08 -17.70
N LYS A 98 -3.88 4.47 -17.29
CA LYS A 98 -5.05 5.20 -16.80
C LYS A 98 -4.61 6.02 -15.59
N GLN A 99 -4.56 7.33 -15.73
CA GLN A 99 -4.32 8.25 -14.63
C GLN A 99 -5.67 8.56 -13.99
N ILE A 100 -5.76 8.38 -12.68
CA ILE A 100 -6.97 8.72 -11.95
C ILE A 100 -6.93 10.22 -11.63
N THR A 101 -7.93 10.94 -12.09
CA THR A 101 -8.20 12.33 -11.68
C THR A 101 -9.18 12.38 -10.50
N ASN A 102 -10.15 11.45 -10.44
CA ASN A 102 -11.16 11.36 -9.39
C ASN A 102 -11.14 9.97 -8.74
N PRO A 103 -11.11 9.85 -7.40
CA PRO A 103 -11.09 8.55 -6.76
C PRO A 103 -12.30 7.70 -7.17
N GLU A 104 -12.09 6.42 -7.39
CA GLU A 104 -13.12 5.52 -7.94
C GLU A 104 -13.28 4.30 -7.02
N LEU A 105 -14.52 3.86 -6.86
CA LEU A 105 -14.85 2.69 -6.05
C LEU A 105 -14.90 1.45 -6.93
N ILE A 106 -14.19 0.41 -6.52
CA ILE A 106 -14.20 -0.90 -7.18
C ILE A 106 -14.73 -1.93 -6.20
N THR A 107 -15.64 -2.79 -6.64
CA THR A 107 -16.08 -3.93 -5.85
C THR A 107 -15.25 -5.17 -6.17
N ILE A 108 -14.70 -5.81 -5.14
CA ILE A 108 -13.98 -7.09 -5.24
C ILE A 108 -14.67 -8.16 -4.42
N ASP A 109 -14.57 -9.42 -4.85
CA ASP A 109 -15.06 -10.57 -4.08
C ASP A 109 -13.97 -11.18 -3.18
N VAL A 110 -14.24 -11.20 -1.88
CA VAL A 110 -13.39 -11.75 -0.81
C VAL A 110 -14.19 -12.76 0.00
N ASN A 111 -13.88 -14.06 -0.15
CA ASN A 111 -14.59 -15.15 0.52
C ASN A 111 -16.12 -15.14 0.32
N GLY A 112 -16.61 -14.75 -0.87
CA GLY A 112 -18.04 -14.68 -1.17
C GLY A 112 -18.71 -13.38 -0.71
N GLN A 113 -17.94 -12.43 -0.19
CA GLN A 113 -18.43 -11.11 0.21
C GLN A 113 -17.90 -10.03 -0.72
N ALA A 114 -18.83 -9.21 -1.22
CA ALA A 114 -18.52 -8.02 -2.00
C ALA A 114 -17.94 -6.92 -1.10
N VAL A 115 -16.68 -6.58 -1.33
CA VAL A 115 -15.94 -5.53 -0.61
C VAL A 115 -15.67 -4.37 -1.56
N GLU A 116 -16.10 -3.17 -1.17
CA GLU A 116 -15.79 -1.94 -1.89
C GLU A 116 -14.36 -1.51 -1.57
N CYS A 117 -13.62 -1.08 -2.60
CA CYS A 117 -12.24 -0.66 -2.50
C CYS A 117 -12.06 0.69 -3.18
N LEU A 118 -11.56 1.68 -2.43
CA LEU A 118 -11.29 3.01 -2.96
C LEU A 118 -9.94 3.05 -3.68
N MET A 119 -9.97 3.41 -4.96
CA MET A 119 -8.78 3.68 -5.76
C MET A 119 -8.50 5.17 -5.83
N GLN A 120 -7.29 5.57 -5.42
CA GLN A 120 -6.91 6.97 -5.32
C GLN A 120 -5.45 7.20 -5.73
N GLY A 121 -5.15 8.45 -6.11
CA GLY A 121 -3.80 8.94 -6.40
C GLY A 121 -3.33 8.67 -7.82
N GLN A 122 -2.15 9.22 -8.16
CA GLN A 122 -1.60 9.16 -9.53
C GLN A 122 -1.24 7.74 -10.00
N ARG A 123 -1.07 6.79 -9.07
CA ARG A 123 -0.68 5.40 -9.35
C ARG A 123 -1.54 4.41 -8.56
N PRO A 124 -2.82 4.23 -8.92
CA PRO A 124 -3.77 3.39 -8.18
C PRO A 124 -3.34 1.93 -8.08
N ILE A 125 -2.73 1.38 -9.12
CA ILE A 125 -2.25 -0.02 -9.11
C ILE A 125 -1.20 -0.26 -8.01
N LYS A 126 -0.47 0.78 -7.61
CA LYS A 126 0.56 0.74 -6.58
C LYS A 126 0.10 1.27 -5.22
N SER A 127 -1.13 1.77 -5.11
CA SER A 127 -1.64 2.27 -3.84
C SER A 127 -2.12 1.15 -2.94
N ASP A 128 -2.02 1.40 -1.64
CA ASP A 128 -2.52 0.50 -0.59
C ASP A 128 -4.02 0.22 -0.79
N LEU A 129 -4.48 -0.92 -0.27
CA LEU A 129 -5.90 -1.27 -0.28
C LEU A 129 -6.66 -0.32 0.67
N ALA A 130 -7.70 0.37 0.19
CA ALA A 130 -8.51 1.26 1.01
C ALA A 130 -9.94 0.69 1.11
N ILE A 131 -10.32 0.25 2.31
CA ILE A 131 -11.55 -0.51 2.59
C ILE A 131 -12.49 0.39 3.39
N PRO A 132 -13.80 0.46 3.12
CA PRO A 132 -14.70 1.29 3.91
C PRO A 132 -14.72 0.82 5.38
N LEU A 133 -14.96 1.75 6.30
CA LEU A 133 -15.17 1.46 7.73
C LEU A 133 -16.54 0.80 7.99
N VAL A 134 -16.83 -0.27 7.26
CA VAL A 134 -18.02 -1.11 7.44
C VAL A 134 -17.59 -2.41 8.10
N PRO A 135 -18.16 -2.79 9.26
CA PRO A 135 -17.71 -3.94 10.05
C PRO A 135 -17.63 -5.24 9.23
N GLU A 136 -18.67 -5.54 8.44
CA GLU A 136 -18.74 -6.77 7.67
C GLU A 136 -17.63 -6.86 6.61
N GLN A 137 -17.38 -5.77 5.87
CA GLN A 137 -16.34 -5.74 4.84
C GLN A 137 -14.93 -5.77 5.43
N LEU A 138 -14.71 -5.05 6.53
CA LEU A 138 -13.45 -5.09 7.25
C LEU A 138 -13.16 -6.49 7.78
N GLN A 139 -14.16 -7.13 8.39
CA GLN A 139 -14.03 -8.47 8.93
C GLN A 139 -13.69 -9.50 7.85
N ALA A 140 -14.32 -9.42 6.68
CA ALA A 140 -14.02 -10.31 5.56
C ALA A 140 -12.54 -10.21 5.12
N VAL A 141 -12.03 -8.98 4.97
CA VAL A 141 -10.64 -8.75 4.56
C VAL A 141 -9.66 -9.16 5.65
N LEU A 142 -9.91 -8.78 6.90
CA LEU A 142 -9.05 -9.14 8.03
C LEU A 142 -8.95 -10.67 8.19
N ASN A 143 -10.09 -11.37 8.13
CA ASN A 143 -10.12 -12.83 8.21
C ASN A 143 -9.38 -13.49 7.04
N TYR A 144 -9.52 -12.95 5.83
CA TYR A 144 -8.82 -13.49 4.66
C TYR A 144 -7.30 -13.35 4.78
N VAL A 145 -6.80 -12.18 5.22
CA VAL A 145 -5.36 -11.94 5.41
C VAL A 145 -4.82 -12.68 6.64
N ALA A 146 -5.64 -12.91 7.66
CA ALA A 146 -5.22 -13.64 8.86
C ALA A 146 -4.84 -15.10 8.57
N GLN A 147 -5.32 -15.69 7.46
CA GLN A 147 -5.05 -17.09 7.10
C GLN A 147 -3.55 -17.37 6.87
N ASP A 148 -2.84 -16.46 6.19
CA ASP A 148 -1.42 -16.59 5.87
C ASP A 148 -0.54 -15.59 6.63
N ALA A 149 -1.13 -14.80 7.54
CA ALA A 149 -0.42 -13.77 8.29
C ALA A 149 0.78 -14.34 9.08
N LYS A 150 0.61 -15.49 9.75
CA LYS A 150 1.70 -16.13 10.52
C LYS A 150 2.90 -16.49 9.64
N GLU A 151 2.63 -17.01 8.45
CA GLU A 151 3.68 -17.34 7.47
C GLU A 151 4.36 -16.07 6.96
N ALA A 152 3.57 -15.05 6.60
CA ALA A 152 4.08 -13.77 6.12
C ALA A 152 5.01 -13.08 7.14
N LEU A 153 4.69 -13.18 8.43
CA LEU A 153 5.49 -12.64 9.53
C LEU A 153 6.81 -13.39 9.75
N SER A 154 6.85 -14.69 9.46
CA SER A 154 8.05 -15.50 9.60
C SER A 154 9.10 -15.19 8.53
N ILE A 155 8.65 -14.76 7.34
CA ILE A 155 9.51 -14.48 6.19
C ILE A 155 10.18 -13.11 6.35
N ARG A 156 11.41 -13.11 6.86
CA ARG A 156 12.23 -11.89 6.92
C ARG A 156 12.70 -11.49 5.53
N ARG A 157 12.43 -10.24 5.17
CA ARG A 157 12.91 -9.65 3.91
C ARG A 157 14.44 -9.59 3.93
N ALA A 158 15.10 -10.36 3.07
CA ALA A 158 16.54 -10.25 2.90
C ALA A 158 16.86 -8.89 2.26
N TYR A 159 17.48 -7.99 3.01
CA TYR A 159 18.02 -6.76 2.44
C TYR A 159 19.20 -7.12 1.56
N LYS A 160 19.05 -7.00 0.24
CA LYS A 160 20.21 -6.94 -0.65
C LYS A 160 20.91 -5.63 -0.35
N LYS A 161 22.09 -5.68 0.29
CA LYS A 161 23.00 -4.53 0.33
C LYS A 161 23.24 -4.11 -1.11
N ALA A 162 22.79 -2.91 -1.47
CA ALA A 162 23.19 -2.31 -2.73
C ALA A 162 24.73 -2.28 -2.72
N LYS A 163 25.35 -2.97 -3.68
CA LYS A 163 26.78 -2.81 -3.91
C LYS A 163 26.97 -1.34 -4.24
N SER A 164 27.57 -0.59 -3.32
CA SER A 164 28.02 0.78 -3.58
C SER A 164 28.81 0.74 -4.88
N ALA A 165 28.36 1.51 -5.88
CA ALA A 165 29.13 1.71 -7.09
C ALA A 165 30.55 2.16 -6.70
N PRO A 166 31.61 1.64 -7.36
CA PRO A 166 32.96 2.07 -7.06
C PRO A 166 33.03 3.59 -7.30
N THR A 167 33.38 4.32 -6.25
CA THR A 167 33.61 5.76 -6.31
C THR A 167 34.75 5.98 -7.30
N THR A 168 34.43 6.47 -8.49
CA THR A 168 35.45 6.90 -9.46
C THR A 168 36.27 7.99 -8.79
N LYS A 169 37.51 7.67 -8.40
CA LYS A 169 38.50 8.67 -7.99
C LYS A 169 38.62 9.66 -9.16
N ARG A 170 38.13 10.89 -8.96
CA ARG A 170 38.48 12.00 -9.85
C ARG A 170 39.97 12.24 -9.68
N SER A 171 40.77 11.78 -10.63
CA SER A 171 42.11 12.30 -10.87
C SER A 171 41.95 13.73 -11.39
N ASN A 172 42.09 14.72 -10.50
CA ASN A 172 42.41 16.07 -10.93
C ASN A 172 43.93 16.10 -11.11
N GLY A 173 44.37 16.16 -12.37
CA GLY A 173 45.74 16.48 -12.72
C GLY A 173 45.95 17.99 -12.75
N GLU A 174 47.23 18.36 -12.55
CA GLU A 174 47.94 19.50 -13.15
C GLU A 174 47.54 20.91 -12.61
N ASP A 175 48.43 21.80 -12.17
CA ASP A 175 49.85 22.04 -12.46
C ASP A 175 50.55 22.89 -11.37
N GLN A 176 51.88 22.71 -11.26
CA GLN A 176 53.01 23.67 -11.05
C GLN A 176 52.81 24.90 -10.11
N GLU A 177 53.76 25.35 -9.27
CA GLU A 177 55.13 25.79 -9.57
C GLU A 177 55.80 26.36 -8.29
N GLY A 178 57.11 26.10 -8.09
CA GLY A 178 58.11 26.89 -7.30
C GLY A 178 57.96 26.99 -5.77
N ASP A 179 58.98 27.22 -4.95
CA ASP A 179 60.45 27.25 -5.04
C ASP A 179 60.94 27.53 -3.59
N GLN A 180 62.17 27.10 -3.24
CA GLN A 180 62.98 27.48 -2.04
C GLN A 180 62.46 27.14 -0.62
N ALA A 181 63.27 26.92 0.41
CA ALA A 181 64.68 26.60 0.66
C ALA A 181 64.82 26.42 2.21
N ASP A 182 66.00 26.00 2.65
CA ASP A 182 66.53 26.00 4.04
C ASP A 182 66.05 24.86 4.96
N GLU A 183 66.91 24.09 5.64
CA GLU A 183 68.37 24.10 5.88
C GLU A 183 68.80 22.67 6.26
#